data_AF-A0A8T4IDS7-F1
#
_entry.id   AF-A0A8T4IDS7-F1
#
_cell.length_a   1.000
_cell.length_b   1.000
_cell.length_c   1.000
_cell.angle_alpha   90.00
_cell.angle_beta   90.00
_cell.angle_gamma   90.00
#
_symmetry.space_group_name_H-M   'P 1'
#
loop_
_entity.id
_entity.type
_entity.pdbx_description
1 polymer ?
#
loop_
_entity_poly.entity_id
_entity_poly.type
_entity_poly.pdbx_seq_one_letter_code
_entity_poly.pdbx_strand_id
1 'polypeptide(L)' 'DLSAHRRATTSVADANAAFRAELITDYLAARRTGVWSDELRLRAEARRYDEVNPDDTVSLFDELHAIEL' A
#
# COMPACT_ATOMS: atom_id res chain seq x y z
N ASP A 1 5.59 -17.83 23.89
CA ASP A 1 5.02 -16.58 24.43
C ASP A 1 4.01 -16.02 23.42
N LEU A 2 2.71 -16.15 23.71
CA LEU A 2 1.61 -15.76 22.82
C LEU A 2 1.37 -14.24 22.82
N SER A 3 1.68 -13.57 23.93
CA SER A 3 1.46 -12.13 24.10
C SER A 3 2.49 -11.29 23.37
N ALA A 4 3.75 -11.76 23.31
CA ALA A 4 4.78 -11.14 22.46
C ALA A 4 4.44 -11.28 20.97
N HIS A 5 3.99 -12.47 20.55
CA HIS A 5 3.61 -12.73 19.16
C HIS A 5 2.44 -11.83 18.71
N ARG A 6 1.36 -11.74 19.51
CA ARG A 6 0.22 -10.87 19.20
C ARG A 6 0.62 -9.41 19.03
N ARG A 7 1.45 -8.87 19.94
CA ARG A 7 1.93 -7.47 19.85
C ARG A 7 2.77 -7.23 18.59
N ALA A 8 3.63 -8.19 18.23
CA ALA A 8 4.41 -8.11 17.00
C ALA A 8 3.50 -8.09 15.76
N THR A 9 2.50 -8.98 15.70
CA THR A 9 1.53 -9.02 14.60
C THR A 9 0.73 -7.73 14.49
N THR A 10 0.23 -7.17 15.61
CA THR A 10 -0.47 -5.88 15.62
C THR A 10 0.42 -4.76 15.10
N SER A 11 1.68 -4.69 15.55
CA SER A 11 2.62 -3.67 15.08
C SER A 11 2.90 -3.76 13.58
N VAL A 12 2.95 -4.97 13.01
CA VAL A 12 3.11 -5.16 11.56
C VAL A 12 1.86 -4.71 10.81
N ALA A 13 0.68 -5.07 11.31
CA ALA A 13 -0.59 -4.64 10.71
C ALA A 13 -0.73 -3.11 10.72
N ASP A 14 -0.36 -2.45 11.82
CA ASP A 14 -0.39 -0.98 11.93
C ASP A 14 0.60 -0.32 10.97
N ALA A 15 1.83 -0.86 10.84
CA ALA A 15 2.83 -0.37 9.90
C ALA A 15 2.38 -0.52 8.45
N ASN A 16 1.76 -1.66 8.14
CA ASN A 16 1.19 -1.94 6.82
C ASN A 16 0.04 -0.97 6.49
N ALA A 17 -0.87 -0.72 7.43
CA ALA A 17 -1.96 0.22 7.25
C ALA A 17 -1.45 1.65 7.02
N ALA A 18 -0.43 2.08 7.76
CA ALA A 18 0.20 3.40 7.58
C ALA A 18 0.85 3.52 6.18
N PHE A 19 1.61 2.51 5.76
CA PHE A 19 2.22 2.47 4.44
C PHE A 19 1.17 2.56 3.31
N ARG A 20 0.08 1.80 3.41
CA ARG A 20 -1.01 1.84 2.42
C ARG A 20 -1.61 3.23 2.31
N ALA A 21 -1.90 3.87 3.44
CA ALA A 21 -2.47 5.21 3.48
C ALA A 21 -1.53 6.28 2.87
N GLU A 22 -0.23 6.18 3.15
CA GLU A 22 0.79 7.05 2.56
C GLU A 22 0.87 6.87 1.04
N LEU A 23 0.96 5.62 0.56
CA LEU A 23 1.06 5.34 -0.88
C LEU A 23 -0.17 5.83 -1.66
N ILE A 24 -1.37 5.65 -1.11
CA ILE A 24 -2.61 6.16 -1.70
C ILE A 24 -2.60 7.69 -1.76
N THR A 25 -2.14 8.34 -0.69
CA THR A 25 -2.05 9.82 -0.63
C THR A 25 -1.07 10.35 -1.68
N ASP A 26 0.10 9.72 -1.79
CA ASP A 26 1.11 10.06 -2.81
C ASP A 26 0.58 9.84 -4.22
N TYR A 27 -0.19 8.77 -4.43
CA TYR A 27 -0.82 8.50 -5.73
C TYR A 27 -1.83 9.57 -6.12
N LEU A 28 -2.69 9.97 -5.18
CA LEU A 28 -3.64 11.06 -5.40
C LEU A 28 -2.92 12.39 -5.68
N ALA A 29 -1.77 12.64 -5.05
CA ALA A 29 -0.96 13.82 -5.31
C ALA A 29 -0.32 13.76 -6.71
N ALA A 30 0.28 12.63 -7.10
CA ALA A 30 0.88 12.41 -8.41
C ALA A 30 -0.15 12.59 -9.55
N ARG A 31 -1.38 12.10 -9.36
CA ARG A 31 -2.47 12.33 -10.33
C ARG A 31 -2.81 13.79 -10.52
N ARG A 32 -2.66 14.64 -9.50
CA ARG A 32 -2.90 16.09 -9.62
C ARG A 32 -1.78 16.79 -10.39
N THR A 33 -0.54 16.28 -10.33
CA THR A 33 0.58 16.84 -11.09
C THR A 33 0.55 16.37 -12.56
N GLY A 34 -0.04 15.21 -12.83
CA GLY A 34 -0.12 14.62 -14.17
C GLY A 34 1.21 14.04 -14.68
N VAL A 35 2.19 13.87 -13.79
CA VAL A 35 3.49 13.29 -14.14
C VAL A 35 3.36 11.77 -14.16
N TRP A 36 3.16 11.22 -15.35
CA TRP A 36 2.88 9.80 -15.53
C TRP A 36 3.97 8.87 -14.96
N SER A 37 5.24 9.28 -15.00
CA SER A 37 6.33 8.49 -14.42
C SER A 37 6.20 8.30 -12.91
N ASP A 38 5.65 9.28 -12.19
CA ASP A 38 5.43 9.18 -10.75
C ASP A 38 4.30 8.22 -10.43
N GLU A 39 3.21 8.26 -11.21
CA GLU A 39 2.11 7.30 -11.12
C GLU A 39 2.60 5.86 -11.36
N LEU A 40 3.41 5.65 -12.40
CA LEU A 40 3.98 4.33 -12.71
C LEU A 40 4.88 3.81 -11.57
N ARG A 41 5.71 4.68 -10.99
CA ARG A 41 6.56 4.32 -9.85
C ARG A 41 5.72 3.87 -8.65
N LEU A 42 4.65 4.59 -8.34
CA LEU A 42 3.77 4.26 -7.22
C LEU A 42 2.98 2.97 -7.44
N ARG A 43 2.51 2.71 -8.66
CA ARG A 43 1.89 1.42 -9.01
C ARG A 43 2.87 0.25 -8.90
N ALA A 44 4.13 0.44 -9.31
CA ALA A 44 5.16 -0.58 -9.16
C ALA A 44 5.45 -0.87 -7.68
N GLU A 45 5.42 0.16 -6.82
CA GLU A 45 5.59 0.02 -5.38
C GLU A 45 4.40 -0.71 -4.73
N ALA A 46 3.16 -0.40 -5.13
CA ALA A 46 1.98 -1.14 -4.70
C ALA A 46 2.08 -2.63 -5.03
N ARG A 47 2.55 -2.96 -6.24
CA ARG A 47 2.77 -4.35 -6.63
C ARG A 47 3.83 -5.05 -5.76
N ARG A 48 4.94 -4.39 -5.46
CA ARG A 48 5.96 -4.96 -4.56
C ARG A 48 5.41 -5.18 -3.15
N TYR A 49 4.58 -4.26 -2.67
CA TYR A 49 3.89 -4.41 -1.39
C TYR A 49 3.00 -5.67 -1.38
N ASP A 50 2.20 -5.87 -2.42
CA ASP A 50 1.33 -7.05 -2.55
C ASP A 50 2.15 -8.36 -2.60
N GLU A 51 3.30 -8.34 -3.28
CA GLU A 51 4.21 -9.50 -3.36
C GLU A 51 4.81 -9.88 -1.99
N VAL A 52 5.06 -8.91 -1.10
CA VAL A 52 5.60 -9.16 0.25
C VAL A 52 4.52 -9.33 1.33
N ASN A 53 3.27 -8.98 1.04
CA ASN A 53 2.11 -9.17 1.92
C ASN A 53 1.02 -10.03 1.23
N PRO A 54 1.32 -11.29 0.86
CA PRO A 54 0.37 -12.14 0.12
C PRO A 54 -0.88 -12.52 0.93
N ASP A 55 -0.83 -12.38 2.26
CA ASP A 55 -1.96 -12.64 3.15
C ASP A 55 -2.90 -11.43 3.30
N ASP A 56 -2.54 -10.27 2.76
CA ASP A 56 -3.44 -9.12 2.74
C ASP A 56 -4.56 -9.36 1.72
N THR A 57 -5.80 -9.30 2.20
CA THR A 57 -6.98 -9.67 1.41
C THR A 57 -7.34 -8.64 0.34
N VAL A 58 -6.79 -7.42 0.42
CA VAL A 58 -7.04 -6.34 -0.53
C VAL A 58 -5.74 -5.96 -1.23
N SER A 59 -5.62 -6.26 -2.52
CA SER A 59 -4.49 -5.79 -3.33
C SER A 59 -4.43 -4.28 -3.32
N LEU A 60 -3.29 -3.73 -2.92
CA LEU A 60 -3.05 -2.30 -2.95
C LEU A 60 -2.95 -1.80 -4.40
N PHE A 61 -2.42 -2.63 -5.31
CA PHE A 61 -2.40 -2.29 -6.74
C PHE A 61 -3.81 -2.10 -7.30
N ASP A 62 -4.73 -3.03 -7.01
CA ASP A 62 -6.11 -2.95 -7.46
C ASP A 62 -6.85 -1.76 -6.82
N GLU A 63 -6.54 -1.44 -5.56
CA GLU A 63 -7.06 -0.25 -4.88
C GLU A 63 -6.63 1.04 -5.59
N LEU A 64 -5.36 1.16 -5.98
CA LEU A 64 -4.90 2.32 -6.76
C LEU A 64 -5.59 2.38 -8.13
N HIS A 65 -5.78 1.23 -8.79
CA HIS A 65 -6.46 1.17 -10.07
C HIS A 65 -7.93 1.58 -9.98
N ALA A 66 -8.62 1.21 -8.89
CA ALA A 66 -10.01 1.60 -8.67
C ALA A 66 -10.22 3.12 -8.52
N ILE A 67 -9.19 3.87 -8.08
CA ILE A 67 -9.24 5.34 -8.02
C ILE A 67 -9.26 5.96 -9.43
N GLU A 68 -8.77 5.25 -10.45
CA GLU A 68 -8.74 5.74 -11.85
C GLU A 68 -10.07 5.66 -12.57
N LEU A 69 -10.95 4.74 -12.14
CA LEU A 69 -12.26 4.46 -12.74
C LEU A 69 -13.32 5.45 -12.26
#